data_AF-A0A7S3UJC7-F1
#
_entry.id   AF-A0A7S3UJC7-F1
#
_cell.length_a   1.000
_cell.length_b   1.000
_cell.length_c   1.000
_cell.angle_alpha   90.00
_cell.angle_beta   90.00
_cell.angle_gamma   90.00
#
_symmetry.space_group_name_H-M   'P 1'
#
loop_
_entity.id
_entity.type
_entity.pdbx_description
1 polymer ?
#
loop_
_entity_poly.entity_id
_entity_poly.type
_entity_poly.pdbx_seq_one_letter_code
_entity_poly.pdbx_strand_id
1 'polypeptide(L)'
;IGHNRHAIVMEYLDDAVCMCQIRKLDKPQLLLEKCMSLLVSIAQSGVIHGDFNEFNLLIRTVRIDPLDELSEVEDYEVYVIDFPQVLSVENPDAKRIFERDV
;
A
#
# COMPACT_ATOMS: atom_id res chain seq x y z
N ILE A 1 3.25 -2.00 20.59
CA ILE A 1 2.71 -3.03 19.67
C ILE A 1 2.47 -4.30 20.47
N GLY A 2 1.35 -5.00 20.25
CA GLY A 2 0.99 -6.20 21.01
C GLY A 2 -0.05 -7.06 20.27
N HIS A 3 -0.23 -8.31 20.69
CA HIS A 3 -1.24 -9.20 20.15
C HIS A 3 -1.92 -9.97 21.29
N ASN A 4 -3.22 -10.28 21.14
CA ASN A 4 -3.96 -11.09 22.08
C ASN A 4 -4.99 -11.93 21.33
N ARG A 5 -4.76 -13.24 21.27
CA ARG A 5 -5.58 -14.18 20.48
C ARG A 5 -5.69 -13.68 19.02
N HIS A 6 -6.86 -13.20 18.61
CA HIS A 6 -7.17 -12.73 17.27
C HIS A 6 -7.07 -11.20 17.13
N ALA A 7 -6.68 -10.48 18.19
CA ALA A 7 -6.48 -9.03 18.17
C ALA A 7 -5.01 -8.68 17.96
N ILE A 8 -4.75 -7.77 17.03
CA ILE A 8 -3.43 -7.19 16.76
C ILE A 8 -3.52 -5.69 17.00
N VAL A 9 -2.63 -5.15 17.83
CA VAL A 9 -2.49 -3.71 18.07
C VAL A 9 -1.37 -3.18 17.20
N MET A 10 -1.73 -2.30 16.27
CA MET A 10 -0.82 -1.63 15.35
C MET A 10 -0.86 -0.11 15.54
N GLU A 11 0.04 0.58 14.86
CA GLU A 11 0.02 2.03 14.79
C GLU A 11 -1.23 2.53 14.07
N TYR A 12 -1.78 3.64 14.55
CA TYR A 12 -2.85 4.34 13.83
C TYR A 12 -2.21 5.24 12.76
N LEU A 13 -2.51 4.96 11.50
CA LEU A 13 -2.03 5.76 10.38
C LEU A 13 -2.93 6.98 10.20
N ASP A 14 -2.57 8.07 10.86
CA ASP A 14 -3.32 9.34 10.75
C ASP A 14 -3.30 9.87 9.31
N ASP A 15 -4.37 10.51 8.85
CA ASP A 15 -4.52 11.06 7.49
C ASP A 15 -4.28 10.08 6.32
N ALA A 16 -4.24 8.78 6.57
CA ALA A 16 -4.18 7.75 5.54
C ALA A 16 -5.59 7.26 5.20
N VAL A 17 -5.95 7.27 3.92
CA VAL A 17 -7.27 6.82 3.43
C VAL A 17 -7.14 5.62 2.52
N CYS A 18 -8.13 4.74 2.55
CA CYS A 18 -8.17 3.59 1.65
C CYS A 18 -8.26 4.06 0.19
N MET A 19 -7.44 3.46 -0.70
CA MET A 19 -7.32 3.91 -2.08
C MET A 19 -8.67 3.91 -2.83
N CYS A 20 -9.54 2.94 -2.55
CA CYS A 20 -10.90 2.90 -3.10
C CYS A 20 -11.77 4.12 -2.77
N GLN A 21 -11.42 4.90 -1.74
CA GLN A 21 -12.14 6.10 -1.30
C GLN A 21 -11.64 7.38 -1.97
N ILE A 22 -10.50 7.32 -2.68
CA ILE A 22 -9.90 8.49 -3.33
C ILE A 22 -10.67 8.81 -4.60
N ARG A 23 -11.33 9.97 -4.62
CA ARG A 23 -12.13 10.44 -5.77
C ARG A 23 -11.32 11.23 -6.80
N LYS A 24 -10.22 11.84 -6.38
CA LYS A 24 -9.36 12.67 -7.22
C LYS A 24 -7.91 12.49 -6.78
N LEU A 25 -7.02 12.30 -7.76
CA LEU A 25 -5.58 12.25 -7.58
C LEU A 25 -4.96 13.43 -8.32
N ASP A 26 -4.15 14.22 -7.63
CA ASP A 26 -3.45 15.35 -8.25
C ASP A 26 -2.21 14.87 -9.04
N LYS A 27 -1.49 13.84 -8.55
CA LYS A 27 -0.30 13.26 -9.20
C LYS A 27 -0.43 11.74 -9.38
N PRO A 28 -1.34 11.24 -10.24
CA PRO A 28 -1.60 9.80 -10.36
C PRO A 28 -0.37 8.96 -10.77
N GLN A 29 0.50 9.51 -11.63
CA GLN A 29 1.74 8.84 -12.05
C GLN A 29 2.68 8.58 -10.87
N LEU A 30 2.81 9.56 -9.96
CA LEU A 30 3.65 9.42 -8.77
C LEU A 30 3.15 8.31 -7.85
N LEU A 31 1.83 8.24 -7.64
CA LEU A 31 1.23 7.17 -6.84
C LEU A 31 1.45 5.80 -7.48
N LEU A 32 1.28 5.68 -8.80
CA LEU A 32 1.53 4.43 -9.52
C LEU A 32 2.98 3.97 -9.34
N GLU A 33 3.95 4.87 -9.49
CA GLU A 33 5.37 4.56 -9.30
C GLU A 33 5.67 4.06 -7.87
N LYS A 34 5.04 4.67 -6.85
CA LYS A 34 5.16 4.21 -5.46
C LYS A 34 4.56 2.82 -5.26
N CYS A 35 3.36 2.56 -5.77
CA CYS A 35 2.72 1.24 -5.70
C CYS A 35 3.57 0.16 -6.37
N MET A 36 4.05 0.42 -7.59
CA MET A 36 4.88 -0.53 -8.34
C MET A 36 6.22 -0.78 -7.65
N SER A 37 6.86 0.28 -7.14
CA SER A 37 8.10 0.16 -6.37
C SER A 37 7.90 -0.69 -5.11
N LEU A 38 6.77 -0.53 -4.41
CA LEU A 38 6.45 -1.30 -3.23
C LEU A 38 6.18 -2.77 -3.55
N LEU A 39 5.43 -3.05 -4.62
CA LEU A 39 5.15 -4.40 -5.10
C LEU A 39 6.46 -5.14 -5.47
N VAL A 40 7.37 -4.47 -6.18
CA VAL A 40 8.70 -5.01 -6.49
C VAL A 40 9.53 -5.23 -5.22
N SER A 41 9.51 -4.29 -4.26
CA SER A 41 10.24 -4.42 -3.00
C SER A 41 9.75 -5.60 -2.15
N ILE A 42 8.44 -5.85 -2.12
CA ILE A 42 7.84 -7.01 -1.46
C ILE A 42 8.36 -8.31 -2.10
N ALA A 43 8.35 -8.40 -3.44
CA ALA A 43 8.90 -9.55 -4.18
C ALA A 43 10.40 -9.75 -3.98
N GLN A 44 11.19 -8.67 -3.95
CA GLN A 44 12.63 -8.73 -3.63
C GLN A 44 12.90 -9.22 -2.20
N SER A 45 11.93 -9.06 -1.30
CA SER A 45 11.99 -9.60 0.07
C SER A 45 11.63 -11.09 0.14
N GLY A 46 11.31 -11.72 -0.98
CA GLY A 46 11.04 -13.16 -1.09
C GLY A 46 9.57 -13.55 -0.96
N VAL A 47 8.65 -12.58 -0.96
CA VAL A 47 7.22 -12.84 -0.82
C VAL A 47 6.38 -12.03 -1.81
N ILE A 48 5.15 -12.44 -2.06
CA ILE A 48 4.15 -11.73 -2.88
C ILE A 48 2.95 -11.47 -1.99
N HIS A 49 2.35 -10.28 -2.10
CA HIS A 49 1.22 -9.90 -1.23
C HIS A 49 0.04 -10.87 -1.38
N GLY A 50 -0.32 -11.21 -2.63
CA GLY A 50 -1.37 -12.19 -2.89
C GLY A 50 -2.79 -11.66 -2.72
N ASP A 51 -2.94 -10.34 -2.50
CA ASP A 51 -4.21 -9.59 -2.63
C ASP A 51 -3.95 -8.08 -2.76
N PHE A 52 -3.03 -7.67 -3.65
CA PHE A 52 -2.63 -6.26 -3.78
C PHE A 52 -3.68 -5.47 -4.58
N ASN A 53 -4.61 -4.80 -3.89
CA ASN A 53 -5.74 -4.10 -4.50
C ASN A 53 -6.07 -2.77 -3.78
N GLU A 54 -7.01 -1.99 -4.32
CA GLU A 54 -7.38 -0.66 -3.81
C GLU A 54 -8.04 -0.65 -2.42
N PHE A 55 -8.43 -1.80 -1.88
CA PHE A 55 -8.98 -1.94 -0.54
C PHE A 55 -7.88 -2.19 0.51
N ASN A 56 -6.78 -2.79 0.09
CA ASN A 56 -5.63 -3.14 0.93
C ASN A 56 -4.48 -2.12 0.87
N LEU A 57 -4.68 -1.02 0.14
CA LEU A 57 -3.76 0.10 0.06
C LEU A 57 -4.32 1.32 0.79
N LEU A 58 -3.58 1.82 1.79
CA LEU A 58 -3.84 3.08 2.45
C LEU A 58 -2.87 4.14 1.94
N ILE A 59 -3.38 5.29 1.53
CA ILE A 59 -2.61 6.37 0.94
C ILE A 59 -2.67 7.58 1.87
N ARG A 60 -1.50 8.10 2.26
CA ARG A 60 -1.38 9.41 2.89
C ARG A 60 -0.82 10.39 1.86
N THR A 61 -1.49 11.53 1.70
CA THR A 61 -1.04 12.60 0.79
C THR A 61 -0.05 13.48 1.54
N VAL A 62 1.16 13.62 1.01
CA VAL A 62 2.16 14.55 1.52
C VAL A 62 2.08 15.83 0.72
N ARG A 63 1.86 16.96 1.39
CA ARG A 63 1.75 18.28 0.77
C ARG A 63 2.96 19.13 1.11
N ILE A 64 3.28 20.09 0.23
CA ILE A 64 4.39 21.03 0.44
C ILE A 64 4.20 21.81 1.76
N ASP A 65 2.96 22.24 2.05
CA ASP A 65 2.58 22.78 3.35
C ASP A 65 1.55 21.85 4.01
N PRO A 66 1.95 21.04 5.01
CA PRO A 66 1.05 20.10 5.68
C PRO A 66 -0.15 20.76 6.39
N LEU A 67 -0.09 22.07 6.67
CA LEU A 67 -1.17 22.80 7.36
C LEU A 67 -2.19 23.42 6.37
N ASP A 68 -1.89 23.42 5.07
CA ASP A 68 -2.77 23.95 4.03
C ASP A 68 -3.25 22.83 3.10
N GLU A 69 -4.53 22.46 3.22
CA GLU A 69 -5.17 21.44 2.38
C GLU A 69 -5.23 21.81 0.89
N LEU A 70 -5.09 23.09 0.56
CA LEU A 70 -5.04 23.58 -0.83
C LEU A 70 -3.62 23.62 -1.39
N SER A 71 -2.60 23.38 -0.55
CA SER A 71 -1.20 23.37 -1.00
C SER A 71 -0.93 22.20 -1.94
N GLU A 72 0.03 22.38 -2.84
CA GLU A 72 0.35 21.36 -3.84
C GLU A 72 0.80 20.06 -3.18
N VAL A 73 0.37 18.94 -3.77
CA VAL A 73 0.85 17.62 -3.36
C VAL A 73 2.33 17.51 -3.71
N GLU A 74 3.17 17.23 -2.73
CA GLU A 74 4.59 16.94 -2.92
C GLU A 74 4.77 15.47 -3.30
N ASP A 75 4.22 14.57 -2.48
CA ASP A 75 4.42 13.11 -2.57
C ASP A 75 3.22 12.30 -2.02
N TYR A 76 3.30 10.97 -2.11
CA TYR A 76 2.41 10.03 -1.45
C TYR A 76 3.19 9.02 -0.62
N GLU A 77 2.66 8.70 0.57
CA GLU A 77 3.04 7.51 1.32
C GLU A 77 2.00 6.42 1.06
N VAL A 78 2.49 5.22 0.75
CA VAL A 78 1.65 4.05 0.43
C VAL A 78 1.90 2.98 1.49
N TYR A 79 0.84 2.55 2.15
CA TYR A 79 0.86 1.49 3.15
C TYR A 79 0.03 0.31 2.66
N VAL A 80 0.59 -0.90 2.78
CA VAL A 80 -0.08 -2.16 2.46
C VAL A 80 -0.54 -2.82 3.75
N ILE A 81 -1.78 -3.31 3.75
CA ILE A 81 -2.37 -4.06 4.86
C ILE A 81 -2.92 -5.40 4.36
N ASP A 82 -3.37 -6.24 5.30
CA ASP A 82 -4.00 -7.55 5.03
C ASP A 82 -3.07 -8.63 4.44
N PHE A 83 -2.02 -8.95 5.20
CA PHE A 83 -1.00 -9.94 4.86
C PHE A 83 -1.33 -11.45 4.98
N PRO A 84 -2.50 -11.95 5.43
CA PRO A 84 -2.74 -13.40 5.52
C PRO A 84 -2.60 -14.17 4.20
N GLN A 85 -2.76 -13.52 3.04
CA GLN A 85 -2.68 -14.17 1.72
C GLN A 85 -1.29 -14.14 1.08
N VAL A 86 -0.28 -13.72 1.85
CA VAL A 86 1.10 -13.63 1.40
C VAL A 86 1.66 -15.02 1.05
N LEU A 87 2.38 -15.09 -0.06
CA LEU A 87 2.98 -16.32 -0.57
C LEU A 87 4.47 -16.14 -0.85
N SER A 88 5.24 -17.21 -0.72
CA SER A 88 6.65 -17.21 -1.13
C SER A 88 6.79 -17.03 -2.64
N VAL A 89 7.84 -16.33 -3.08
CA VAL A 89 8.22 -16.26 -4.51
C VAL A 89 8.63 -17.61 -5.10
N GLU A 90 8.94 -18.61 -4.25
CA GLU A 90 9.25 -19.98 -4.67
C GLU A 90 7.98 -20.82 -4.96
N ASN A 91 6.79 -20.28 -4.67
CA ASN A 91 5.53 -20.96 -4.94
C ASN A 91 5.37 -21.20 -6.47
N PRO A 92 4.92 -22.38 -6.93
CA PRO A 92 4.66 -22.64 -8.34
C PRO A 92 3.72 -21.63 -9.02
N ASP A 93 2.79 -21.06 -8.26
CA ASP A 93 1.84 -20.03 -8.71
C ASP A 93 2.37 -18.59 -8.57
N ALA A 94 3.57 -18.38 -8.02
CA ALA A 94 4.11 -17.07 -7.67
C ALA A 94 4.02 -16.09 -8.84
N LYS A 95 4.47 -16.50 -10.04
CA LYS A 95 4.41 -15.65 -11.24
C LYS A 95 3.00 -15.18 -11.55
N ARG A 96 2.03 -16.11 -11.58
CA ARG A 96 0.63 -15.82 -11.89
C ARG A 96 0.00 -14.86 -10.87
N ILE A 97 0.36 -15.02 -9.59
CA ILE A 97 -0.19 -14.21 -8.51
C ILE A 97 0.44 -12.82 -8.51
N PHE A 98 1.75 -12.72 -8.73
CA PHE A 98 2.43 -11.43 -8.92
C PHE A 98 1.86 -10.67 -10.12
N GLU A 99 1.64 -11.34 -11.26
CA GLU A 99 1.00 -10.73 -12.45
C GLU A 99 -0.45 -10.30 -12.23
N ARG A 100 -1.13 -10.84 -11.21
CA ARG A 100 -2.49 -10.41 -10.84
C ARG A 100 -2.47 -9.20 -9.89
N ASP A 101 -1.43 -9.10 -9.07
CA ASP A 101 -1.23 -7.98 -8.15
C ASP A 101 -0.73 -6.70 -8.87
N VAL A 102 -0.09 -6.85 -10.03
CA VAL A 102 0.34 -5.76 -10.94
C VAL A 102 -0.85 -5.22 -11.74
#